data_AF-A0A4Y2IV19-F1
#
_entry.id   AF-A0A4Y2IV19-F1
#
_cell.length_a   1.000
_cell.length_b   1.000
_cell.length_c   1.000
_cell.angle_alpha   90.00
_cell.angle_beta   90.00
_cell.angle_gamma   90.00
#
_symmetry.space_group_name_H-M   'P 1'
#
loop_
_entity.id
_entity.type
_entity.pdbx_description
1 polymer ?
#
loop_
_entity_poly.entity_id
_entity_poly.type
_entity_poly.pdbx_seq_one_letter_code
_entity_poly.pdbx_strand_id
1 'polypeptide(L)'
;LAVDKALKRGDFDCRITDQGLSYFKWKDNRCVFFLSNYHGTEVCKIQRKQKDGSIMDIPAPTIVRDYNSHMGGVDKSDMLKSLYDRDRKAKKWWHRLFFGIIEIAMVNSYICYSDIQDKIPLLEYKRRVTQGLITMSKVSSKKRGRPRSDAGEISELPPLKKRKTANFSVSDDIRQQNKGAHWPVFVKNRGRSTSHGKGCIDGIGGTIKRRVLEVSRARKADPRTLLEFANDAKKICTGINILYESEEQTEVVKAKLEEMWVTNSQEIKGMPGTKKAHCFRSYESGIVFYSLASVKEVLCLI
;
A
#
# COMPACT_ATOMS: atom_id res chain seq x y z
N LEU A 1 25.52 18.58 21.37
CA LEU A 1 24.81 19.80 20.91
C LEU A 1 24.18 20.49 22.11
N ALA A 2 24.02 21.81 22.07
CA ALA A 2 23.40 22.62 23.12
C ALA A 2 22.00 22.11 23.49
N VAL A 3 21.62 22.27 24.75
CA VAL A 3 20.30 21.85 25.27
C VAL A 3 19.20 22.74 24.69
N ASP A 4 18.05 22.16 24.35
CA ASP A 4 16.92 22.84 23.69
C ASP A 4 16.42 24.11 24.40
N LYS A 5 16.54 24.15 25.73
CA LYS A 5 16.12 25.28 26.58
C LYS A 5 17.13 26.43 26.57
N ALA A 6 18.39 26.16 26.21
CA ALA A 6 19.46 27.16 26.19
C ALA A 6 19.51 27.93 24.86
N LEU A 7 18.95 27.37 23.77
CA LEU A 7 18.93 28.00 22.45
C LEU A 7 17.77 29.00 22.34
N LYS A 8 18.09 30.24 21.99
CA LYS A 8 17.10 31.25 21.58
C LYS A 8 16.68 31.02 20.13
N ARG A 9 15.58 31.64 19.72
CA ARG A 9 15.09 31.55 18.34
C ARG A 9 16.12 32.18 17.39
N GLY A 10 16.53 31.44 16.38
CA GLY A 10 17.59 31.78 15.44
C GLY A 10 18.95 31.16 15.78
N ASP A 11 19.16 30.73 17.02
CA ASP A 11 20.42 30.10 17.40
C ASP A 11 20.55 28.72 16.74
N PHE A 12 21.79 28.36 16.41
CA PHE A 12 22.13 27.02 15.97
C PHE A 12 23.42 26.53 16.62
N ASP A 13 23.54 25.22 16.67
CA ASP A 13 24.76 24.49 17.05
C ASP A 13 25.06 23.45 15.98
N CYS A 14 26.32 23.20 15.70
CA CYS A 14 26.74 22.27 14.67
C CYS A 14 27.93 21.42 15.10
N ARG A 15 27.98 20.19 14.59
CA ARG A 15 29.16 19.33 14.65
C ARG A 15 29.52 18.88 13.25
N ILE A 16 30.80 18.91 12.92
CA ILE A 16 31.31 18.49 11.61
C ILE A 16 32.31 17.35 11.87
N THR A 17 32.13 16.23 11.16
CA THR A 17 33.08 15.11 11.21
C THR A 17 34.30 15.41 10.34
N ASP A 18 35.39 14.72 10.61
CA ASP A 18 36.60 14.68 9.76
C ASP A 18 36.32 14.26 8.31
N GLN A 19 35.27 13.44 8.10
CA GLN A 19 34.79 13.02 6.78
C GLN A 19 33.94 14.08 6.05
N GLY A 20 33.80 15.29 6.60
CA GLY A 20 33.03 16.37 5.98
C GLY A 20 31.51 16.26 6.15
N LEU A 21 31.02 15.43 7.09
CA LEU A 21 29.60 15.35 7.42
C LEU A 21 29.26 16.38 8.50
N SER A 22 28.37 17.29 8.17
CA SER A 22 27.87 18.35 9.04
C SER A 22 26.50 18.01 9.61
N TYR A 23 26.36 18.15 10.92
CA TYR A 23 25.12 17.95 11.66
C TYR A 23 24.74 19.26 12.34
N PHE A 24 23.61 19.84 11.94
CA PHE A 24 23.10 21.11 12.44
C PHE A 24 21.87 20.88 13.32
N LYS A 25 21.78 21.67 14.39
CA LYS A 25 20.57 21.87 15.17
C LYS A 25 20.27 23.35 15.19
N TRP A 26 19.15 23.75 14.60
CA TRP A 26 18.71 25.14 14.53
C TRP A 26 17.37 25.30 15.24
N LYS A 27 17.23 26.40 15.99
CA LYS A 27 16.03 26.70 16.79
C LYS A 27 15.15 27.71 16.07
N ASP A 28 14.02 27.28 15.52
CA ASP A 28 12.92 28.20 15.19
C ASP A 28 11.93 28.26 16.37
N ASN A 29 10.63 28.03 16.12
CA ASN A 29 9.67 27.75 17.19
C ASN A 29 10.01 26.45 17.95
N ARG A 30 10.61 25.49 17.25
CA ARG A 30 11.13 24.22 17.79
C ARG A 30 12.51 23.95 17.20
N CYS A 31 13.28 23.08 17.85
CA CYS A 31 14.56 22.63 17.30
C CYS A 31 14.31 21.77 16.07
N VAL A 32 15.03 22.05 15.00
CA VAL A 32 15.06 21.27 13.76
C VAL A 32 16.48 20.81 13.54
N PHE A 33 16.63 19.56 13.10
CA PHE A 33 17.92 18.93 12.89
C PHE A 33 18.14 18.72 11.39
N PHE A 34 19.34 19.03 10.92
CA PHE A 34 19.73 18.83 9.53
C PHE A 34 21.05 18.08 9.46
N LEU A 35 21.22 17.30 8.40
CA LEU A 35 22.44 16.59 8.11
C LEU A 35 22.84 16.91 6.67
N SER A 36 24.11 17.21 6.44
CA SER A 36 24.62 17.46 5.09
C SER A 36 26.10 17.13 4.95
N ASN A 37 26.50 16.74 3.75
CA ASN A 37 27.87 16.54 3.32
C ASN A 37 28.42 17.72 2.48
N TYR A 38 27.71 18.85 2.42
CA TYR A 38 28.01 19.98 1.54
C TYR A 38 28.09 21.31 2.29
N HIS A 39 27.25 21.51 3.31
CA HIS A 39 27.11 22.80 3.96
C HIS A 39 28.17 23.03 5.04
N GLY A 40 28.82 24.19 5.01
CA GLY A 40 29.67 24.70 6.10
C GLY A 40 28.87 25.48 7.16
N THR A 41 29.57 26.17 8.05
CA THR A 41 28.99 26.97 9.15
C THR A 41 28.45 28.35 8.72
N GLU A 42 28.24 28.52 7.41
CA GLU A 42 27.73 29.73 6.76
C GLU A 42 26.35 30.14 7.35
N VAL A 43 26.20 31.40 7.74
CA VAL A 43 24.93 31.93 8.27
C VAL A 43 24.24 32.80 7.23
N CYS A 44 22.93 32.62 7.11
CA CYS A 44 22.05 33.43 6.28
C CYS A 44 20.90 34.01 7.12
N LYS A 45 20.15 34.95 6.55
CA LYS A 45 18.89 35.44 7.12
C LYS A 45 17.74 34.81 6.37
N ILE A 46 16.74 34.32 7.10
CA ILE A 46 15.48 33.83 6.54
C ILE A 46 14.33 34.71 7.01
N GLN A 47 13.44 35.06 6.08
CA GLN A 47 12.24 35.83 6.39
C GLN A 47 11.17 34.93 7.00
N ARG A 48 10.63 35.33 8.14
CA ARG A 48 9.53 34.65 8.82
C ARG A 48 8.39 35.62 9.09
N LYS A 49 7.20 35.26 8.63
CA LYS A 49 5.97 35.96 8.97
C LYS A 49 5.57 35.64 10.41
N GLN A 50 5.39 36.67 11.23
CA GLN A 50 4.93 36.57 12.60
C GLN A 50 3.39 36.52 12.67
N LYS A 51 2.85 36.25 13.86
CA LYS A 51 1.41 36.13 14.08
C LYS A 51 0.63 37.43 13.81
N ASP A 52 1.29 38.57 14.03
CA ASP A 52 0.77 39.91 13.74
C ASP A 52 0.84 40.29 12.26
N GLY A 53 1.38 39.40 11.41
CA GLY A 53 1.54 39.63 9.98
C GLY A 53 2.84 40.34 9.59
N SER A 54 3.63 40.82 10.56
CA SER A 54 4.94 41.42 10.31
C SER A 54 5.94 40.38 9.78
N ILE A 55 6.94 40.82 9.02
CA ILE A 55 8.01 39.98 8.52
C ILE A 55 9.27 40.27 9.34
N MET A 56 9.88 39.22 9.89
CA MET A 56 11.10 39.31 10.69
C MET A 56 12.20 38.45 10.09
N ASP A 57 13.41 39.01 10.02
CA ASP A 57 14.60 38.27 9.64
C ASP A 57 15.14 37.48 10.83
N ILE A 58 15.27 36.17 10.64
CA ILE A 58 15.82 35.26 11.64
C ILE A 58 17.15 34.72 11.13
N PRO A 59 18.24 34.74 11.93
CA PRO A 59 19.48 34.09 11.55
C PRO A 59 19.25 32.57 11.46
N ALA A 60 19.79 31.95 10.41
CA ALA A 60 19.72 30.52 10.20
C ALA A 60 20.96 30.03 9.46
N PRO A 61 21.42 28.80 9.70
CA PRO A 61 22.47 28.22 8.89
C PRO A 61 21.98 28.04 7.46
N THR A 62 22.86 28.22 6.48
CA THR A 62 22.52 28.23 5.04
C THR A 62 21.77 26.97 4.58
N ILE A 63 22.07 25.84 5.21
CA ILE A 63 21.35 24.56 5.03
C ILE A 63 19.83 24.69 5.17
N VAL A 64 19.33 25.56 6.05
CA VAL A 64 17.89 25.74 6.28
C VAL A 64 17.24 26.38 5.06
N ARG A 65 17.89 27.41 4.50
CA ARG A 65 17.40 28.10 3.29
C ARG A 65 17.39 27.13 2.12
N ASP A 66 18.51 26.45 1.90
CA ASP A 66 18.71 25.59 0.74
C ASP A 66 17.82 24.33 0.83
N TYR A 67 17.60 23.79 2.03
CA TYR A 67 16.60 22.74 2.23
C TYR A 67 15.20 23.21 1.86
N ASN A 68 14.77 24.37 2.38
CA ASN A 68 13.42 24.87 2.11
C ASN A 68 13.18 25.23 0.64
N SER A 69 14.20 25.71 -0.08
CA SER A 69 14.07 26.02 -1.51
C SER A 69 13.92 24.77 -2.39
N HIS A 70 14.42 23.61 -1.94
CA HIS A 70 14.46 22.39 -2.75
C HIS A 70 13.54 21.26 -2.26
N MET A 71 13.11 21.24 -1.00
CA MET A 71 12.31 20.14 -0.43
C MET A 71 10.94 19.96 -1.11
N GLY A 72 10.38 21.03 -1.69
CA GLY A 72 9.03 21.04 -2.25
C GLY A 72 8.87 20.36 -3.62
N GLY A 73 9.92 19.78 -4.19
CA GLY A 73 9.86 19.17 -5.53
C GLY A 73 8.88 18.01 -5.62
N VAL A 74 8.91 17.10 -4.63
CA VAL A 74 8.01 15.93 -4.57
C VAL A 74 6.58 16.38 -4.34
N ASP A 75 6.35 17.26 -3.36
CA ASP A 75 5.02 17.80 -3.04
C ASP A 75 4.41 18.52 -4.25
N LYS A 76 5.21 19.25 -5.02
CA LYS A 76 4.76 19.90 -6.26
C LYS A 76 4.34 18.88 -7.32
N SER A 77 5.10 17.82 -7.50
CA SER A 77 4.74 16.72 -8.41
C SER A 77 3.44 16.04 -7.98
N ASP A 78 3.29 15.73 -6.69
CA ASP A 78 2.09 15.11 -6.12
C ASP A 78 0.87 16.04 -6.19
N MET A 79 1.06 17.34 -5.96
CA MET A 79 0.03 18.35 -6.17
C MET A 79 -0.42 18.39 -7.63
N LEU A 80 0.50 18.49 -8.59
CA LEU A 80 0.16 18.52 -10.02
C LEU A 80 -0.55 17.25 -10.48
N LYS A 81 -0.15 16.10 -9.93
CA LYS A 81 -0.81 14.81 -10.18
C LYS A 81 -2.24 14.77 -9.60
N SER A 82 -2.42 15.24 -8.36
CA SER A 82 -3.70 15.16 -7.65
C SER A 82 -4.77 16.13 -8.15
N LEU A 83 -4.40 17.31 -8.65
CA LEU A 83 -5.34 18.35 -9.13
C LEU A 83 -6.33 17.85 -10.20
N TYR A 84 -5.87 16.97 -11.09
CA TYR A 84 -6.69 16.36 -12.13
C TYR A 84 -6.41 14.86 -12.21
N ASP A 85 -6.41 14.20 -11.05
CA ASP A 85 -6.14 12.77 -10.95
C ASP A 85 -7.21 11.96 -11.69
N ARG A 86 -6.78 10.87 -12.31
CA ARG A 86 -7.63 9.90 -13.01
C ARG A 86 -7.60 8.56 -12.29
N ASP A 87 -7.71 8.58 -10.97
CA ASP A 87 -7.87 7.35 -10.21
C ASP A 87 -9.19 6.67 -10.60
N ARG A 88 -9.09 5.40 -11.00
CA ARG A 88 -10.23 4.59 -11.41
C ARG A 88 -10.30 3.37 -10.50
N LYS A 89 -11.49 3.14 -9.93
CA LYS A 89 -11.76 1.91 -9.18
C LYS A 89 -11.49 0.70 -10.08
N ALA A 90 -10.47 -0.09 -9.72
CA ALA A 90 -10.07 -1.28 -10.44
C ALA A 90 -9.96 -2.46 -9.47
N LYS A 91 -10.42 -3.64 -9.90
CA LYS A 91 -10.30 -4.89 -9.11
C LYS A 91 -8.86 -5.42 -9.07
N LYS A 92 -8.03 -5.04 -10.04
CA LYS A 92 -6.63 -5.47 -10.13
C LYS A 92 -5.72 -4.29 -9.74
N TRP A 93 -4.80 -4.53 -8.81
CA TRP A 93 -3.93 -3.50 -8.23
C TRP A 93 -3.01 -2.84 -9.28
N TRP A 94 -2.56 -3.59 -10.30
CA TRP A 94 -1.64 -3.08 -11.31
C TRP A 94 -2.23 -1.97 -12.20
N HIS A 95 -3.56 -1.86 -12.29
CA HIS A 95 -4.18 -0.73 -13.01
C HIS A 95 -3.83 0.61 -12.34
N ARG A 96 -3.72 0.65 -11.02
CA ARG A 96 -3.29 1.86 -10.30
C ARG A 96 -1.86 2.23 -10.66
N LEU A 97 -0.98 1.25 -10.79
CA LEU A 97 0.39 1.47 -11.23
C LEU A 97 0.43 2.01 -12.67
N PHE A 98 -0.32 1.39 -13.58
CA PHE A 98 -0.41 1.81 -14.97
C PHE A 98 -0.88 3.26 -15.13
N PHE A 99 -1.99 3.64 -14.49
CA PHE A 99 -2.48 5.01 -14.55
C PHE A 99 -1.55 5.98 -13.81
N GLY A 100 -0.93 5.56 -12.70
CA GLY A 100 0.06 6.35 -11.98
C GLY A 100 1.26 6.73 -12.85
N ILE A 101 1.79 5.79 -13.65
CA ILE A 101 2.90 6.05 -14.57
C ILE A 101 2.49 7.05 -15.66
N ILE A 102 1.27 6.94 -16.21
CA ILE A 102 0.77 7.89 -17.21
C ILE A 102 0.64 9.29 -16.63
N GLU A 103 0.12 9.43 -15.41
CA GLU A 103 0.00 10.75 -14.77
C GLU A 103 1.38 11.34 -14.45
N ILE A 104 2.36 10.54 -14.00
CA ILE A 104 3.75 10.99 -13.82
C ILE A 104 4.34 11.49 -15.15
N ALA A 105 4.16 10.72 -16.24
CA ALA A 105 4.63 11.13 -17.57
C ALA A 105 3.95 12.42 -18.06
N MET A 106 2.66 12.61 -17.77
CA MET A 106 1.92 13.84 -18.09
C MET A 106 2.43 15.04 -17.29
N VAL A 107 2.74 14.87 -16.00
CA VAL A 107 3.30 15.93 -15.16
C VAL A 107 4.72 16.29 -15.62
N ASN A 108 5.57 15.32 -15.90
CA ASN A 108 6.92 15.56 -16.40
C ASN A 108 6.91 16.28 -17.75
N SER A 109 6.05 15.86 -18.68
CA SER A 109 5.93 16.52 -19.98
C SER A 109 5.37 17.96 -19.86
N TYR A 110 4.47 18.20 -18.90
CA TYR A 110 4.00 19.56 -18.58
C TYR A 110 5.11 20.46 -18.03
N ILE A 111 5.97 19.92 -17.16
CA ILE A 111 7.13 20.66 -16.63
C ILE A 111 8.06 21.04 -17.79
N CYS A 112 8.47 20.07 -18.61
CA CYS A 112 9.31 20.34 -19.78
C CYS A 112 8.67 21.35 -20.75
N TYR A 113 7.36 21.24 -21.00
CA TYR A 113 6.64 22.21 -21.83
C TYR A 113 6.70 23.61 -21.23
N SER A 114 6.50 23.73 -19.91
CA SER A 114 6.50 25.00 -19.18
C SER A 114 7.88 25.66 -19.07
N ASP A 115 8.95 24.91 -19.28
CA ASP A 115 10.33 25.42 -19.29
C ASP A 115 10.74 25.93 -20.68
N ILE A 116 10.10 25.42 -21.74
CA ILE A 116 10.42 25.77 -23.14
C ILE A 116 9.42 26.80 -23.71
N GLN A 117 8.17 26.75 -23.28
CA GLN A 117 7.05 27.51 -23.82
C GLN A 117 6.39 28.35 -22.74
N ASP A 118 5.54 29.29 -23.16
CA ASP A 118 4.72 30.06 -22.23
C ASP A 118 3.80 29.14 -21.41
N LYS A 119 3.82 29.37 -20.10
CA LYS A 119 3.06 28.58 -19.13
C LYS A 119 1.56 28.72 -19.40
N ILE A 120 0.93 27.60 -19.68
CA ILE A 120 -0.52 27.47 -19.75
C ILE A 120 -1.04 26.70 -18.53
N PRO A 121 -2.31 26.88 -18.12
CA PRO A 121 -2.89 26.08 -17.04
C PRO A 121 -2.79 24.58 -17.30
N LEU A 122 -2.49 23.79 -16.26
CA LEU A 122 -2.32 22.34 -16.35
C LEU A 122 -3.50 21.63 -17.04
N LEU A 123 -4.73 22.05 -16.77
CA LEU A 123 -5.92 21.48 -17.42
C LEU A 123 -5.92 21.68 -18.92
N GLU A 124 -5.57 22.89 -19.37
CA GLU A 124 -5.49 23.22 -20.79
C GLU A 124 -4.36 22.43 -21.48
N TYR A 125 -3.22 22.27 -20.80
CA TYR A 125 -2.16 21.38 -21.27
C TYR A 125 -2.66 19.94 -21.44
N LYS A 126 -3.27 19.34 -20.40
CA LYS A 126 -3.84 17.98 -20.48
C LYS A 126 -4.87 17.86 -21.60
N ARG A 127 -5.70 18.89 -21.82
CA ARG A 127 -6.70 18.94 -22.90
C ARG A 127 -6.04 18.90 -24.28
N ARG A 128 -5.01 19.71 -24.52
CA ARG A 128 -4.26 19.75 -25.79
C ARG A 128 -3.59 18.42 -26.09
N VAL A 129 -2.91 17.83 -25.11
CA VAL A 129 -2.28 16.51 -25.26
C VAL A 129 -3.33 15.45 -25.60
N THR A 130 -4.45 15.43 -24.87
CA THR A 130 -5.54 14.47 -25.10
C THR A 130 -6.15 14.64 -26.50
N GLN A 131 -6.40 15.87 -26.93
CA GLN A 131 -6.94 16.17 -28.26
C GLN A 131 -5.97 15.75 -29.38
N GLY A 132 -4.67 15.97 -29.19
CA GLY A 132 -3.63 15.51 -30.11
C GLY A 132 -3.65 13.99 -30.26
N LEU A 133 -3.64 13.25 -29.15
CA LEU A 133 -3.68 11.78 -29.16
C LEU A 133 -4.94 11.23 -29.83
N ILE A 134 -6.11 11.85 -29.59
CA ILE A 134 -7.37 11.44 -30.22
C ILE A 134 -7.36 11.75 -31.72
N THR A 135 -6.82 12.89 -32.14
CA THR A 135 -6.84 13.32 -33.55
C THR A 135 -5.84 12.53 -34.39
N MET A 136 -4.65 12.23 -33.85
CA MET A 136 -3.68 11.36 -34.53
C MET A 136 -4.25 9.94 -34.76
N SER A 137 -5.12 9.45 -33.88
CA SER A 137 -5.78 8.15 -34.07
C SER A 137 -6.70 8.10 -35.30
N LYS A 138 -7.13 9.24 -35.84
CA LYS A 138 -7.99 9.34 -37.04
C LYS A 138 -7.22 9.35 -38.36
N VAL A 139 -5.88 9.44 -38.36
CA VAL A 139 -5.04 9.50 -39.57
C VAL A 139 -4.65 8.10 -40.08
N SER A 140 -5.56 7.13 -40.00
CA SER A 140 -5.47 5.86 -40.72
C SER A 140 -6.66 5.72 -41.68
N SER A 141 -6.79 6.67 -42.60
CA SER A 141 -7.56 6.44 -43.83
C SER A 141 -6.69 5.67 -44.83
N LYS A 142 -7.02 4.38 -45.00
CA LYS A 142 -7.00 3.57 -46.24
C LYS A 142 -6.40 2.17 -45.99
N LYS A 143 -7.28 1.17 -45.87
CA LYS A 143 -7.22 0.02 -46.78
C LYS A 143 -8.62 -0.23 -47.36
N ARG A 144 -8.67 -0.07 -48.68
CA ARG A 144 -9.72 -0.42 -49.66
C ARG A 144 -10.44 -1.71 -49.23
N GLY A 145 -11.76 -1.67 -49.17
CA GLY A 145 -12.58 -2.88 -49.09
C GLY A 145 -12.38 -3.77 -50.32
N ARG A 146 -12.64 -5.07 -50.14
CA ARG A 146 -12.79 -6.05 -51.23
C ARG A 146 -14.07 -5.70 -52.01
N PRO A 147 -14.09 -5.67 -53.35
CA PRO A 147 -15.33 -5.44 -54.07
C PRO A 147 -16.29 -6.60 -53.81
N ARG A 148 -17.55 -6.30 -53.51
CA ARG A 148 -18.64 -7.28 -53.55
C ARG A 148 -19.07 -7.40 -55.01
N SER A 149 -18.97 -8.60 -55.57
CA SER A 149 -19.72 -8.98 -56.77
C SER A 149 -21.18 -9.22 -56.37
N ASP A 150 -22.10 -8.64 -57.12
CA ASP A 150 -23.53 -8.92 -57.05
C ASP A 150 -23.80 -10.42 -57.21
N ALA A 151 -24.55 -10.99 -56.26
CA ALA A 151 -25.41 -12.15 -56.44
C ALA A 151 -26.31 -12.32 -55.20
N GLY A 152 -27.60 -12.01 -55.39
CA GLY A 152 -28.74 -12.87 -55.04
C GLY A 152 -28.92 -13.40 -53.60
N GLU A 153 -30.07 -13.01 -53.06
CA GLU A 153 -30.97 -13.76 -52.17
C GLU A 153 -30.81 -13.79 -50.65
N ILE A 154 -31.99 -13.71 -50.05
CA ILE A 154 -32.36 -13.44 -48.67
C ILE A 154 -32.26 -14.73 -47.86
N SER A 155 -31.63 -14.67 -46.68
CA SER A 155 -32.03 -15.52 -45.56
C SER A 155 -31.98 -14.71 -44.27
N GLU A 156 -33.13 -14.70 -43.60
CA GLU A 156 -33.34 -14.12 -42.28
C GLU A 156 -32.50 -14.87 -41.24
N LEU A 157 -31.61 -14.16 -40.56
CA LEU A 157 -31.19 -14.34 -39.17
C LEU A 157 -30.27 -13.16 -38.82
N PRO A 158 -30.46 -12.44 -37.69
CA PRO A 158 -29.55 -11.37 -37.31
C PRO A 158 -28.17 -11.99 -37.02
N PRO A 159 -27.08 -11.48 -37.62
CA PRO A 159 -25.76 -12.03 -37.36
C PRO A 159 -25.44 -11.86 -35.88
N LEU A 160 -25.09 -12.96 -35.21
CA LEU A 160 -24.49 -12.95 -33.87
C LEU A 160 -23.44 -11.84 -33.83
N LYS A 161 -23.62 -10.87 -32.91
CA LYS A 161 -22.65 -9.81 -32.65
C LYS A 161 -21.32 -10.47 -32.26
N LYS A 162 -20.46 -10.77 -33.23
CA LYS A 162 -19.08 -11.15 -33.01
C LYS A 162 -18.48 -10.02 -32.19
N ARG A 163 -18.12 -10.31 -30.94
CA ARG A 163 -17.34 -9.42 -30.07
C ARG A 163 -16.20 -8.91 -30.94
N LYS A 164 -16.16 -7.60 -31.21
CA LYS A 164 -14.97 -6.95 -31.75
C LYS A 164 -13.87 -7.17 -30.72
N THR A 165 -13.11 -8.26 -30.85
CA THR A 165 -11.78 -8.34 -30.26
C THR A 165 -10.99 -7.27 -30.98
N ALA A 166 -10.81 -6.14 -30.28
CA ALA A 166 -10.08 -5.00 -30.80
C ALA A 166 -8.71 -5.45 -31.30
N ASN A 167 -8.26 -4.83 -32.39
CA ASN A 167 -6.98 -5.03 -33.09
C ASN A 167 -5.75 -4.63 -32.23
N PHE A 168 -5.83 -4.77 -30.91
CA PHE A 168 -4.80 -4.45 -29.92
C PHE A 168 -4.53 -5.63 -28.99
N SER A 169 -4.77 -6.88 -29.41
CA SER A 169 -4.17 -8.01 -28.72
C SER A 169 -2.71 -8.13 -29.14
N VAL A 170 -1.84 -8.20 -28.14
CA VAL A 170 -0.43 -8.60 -28.30
C VAL A 170 -0.34 -9.86 -29.18
N SER A 171 0.61 -9.91 -30.12
CA SER A 171 0.75 -11.05 -31.04
C SER A 171 0.93 -12.36 -30.27
N ASP A 172 0.45 -13.46 -30.83
CA ASP A 172 0.55 -14.77 -30.18
C ASP A 172 2.00 -15.15 -29.86
N ASP A 173 2.95 -14.68 -30.66
CA ASP A 173 4.39 -14.91 -30.48
C ASP A 173 4.90 -14.30 -29.16
N ILE A 174 4.44 -13.09 -28.82
CA ILE A 174 4.77 -12.41 -27.55
C ILE A 174 3.93 -13.00 -26.40
N ARG A 175 2.66 -13.34 -26.65
CA ARG A 175 1.76 -13.96 -25.65
C ARG A 175 2.25 -15.35 -25.23
N GLN A 176 2.92 -16.06 -26.12
CA GLN A 176 3.37 -17.44 -25.93
C GLN A 176 4.88 -17.57 -25.70
N GLN A 177 5.67 -16.50 -25.90
CA GLN A 177 7.12 -16.47 -25.65
C GLN A 177 7.50 -16.86 -24.22
N ASN A 178 6.63 -16.57 -23.24
CA ASN A 178 6.89 -16.83 -21.83
C ASN A 178 6.00 -17.95 -21.24
N LYS A 179 5.72 -18.99 -22.04
CA LYS A 179 5.20 -20.27 -21.53
C LYS A 179 6.32 -21.11 -20.92
N GLY A 180 7.16 -20.51 -20.07
CA GLY A 180 8.10 -21.24 -19.23
C GLY A 180 7.34 -22.05 -18.18
N ALA A 181 7.60 -23.36 -18.12
CA ALA A 181 6.91 -24.39 -17.34
C ALA A 181 6.26 -23.92 -16.02
N HIS A 182 4.98 -23.56 -16.08
CA HIS A 182 4.10 -23.51 -14.91
C HIS A 182 3.05 -24.60 -15.03
N TRP A 183 3.51 -25.83 -15.23
CA TRP A 183 2.68 -26.98 -14.88
C TRP A 183 2.63 -27.05 -13.36
N PRO A 184 1.44 -27.24 -12.74
CA PRO A 184 1.36 -27.46 -11.32
C PRO A 184 2.22 -28.68 -10.98
N VAL A 185 3.35 -28.46 -10.29
CA VAL A 185 4.10 -29.56 -9.69
C VAL A 185 3.38 -29.90 -8.39
N PHE A 186 2.76 -31.07 -8.34
CA PHE A 186 2.19 -31.61 -7.11
C PHE A 186 3.33 -31.90 -6.13
N VAL A 187 3.68 -30.92 -5.31
CA VAL A 187 4.58 -31.10 -4.18
C VAL A 187 3.82 -31.81 -3.06
N LYS A 188 4.38 -32.91 -2.53
CA LYS A 188 3.82 -33.64 -1.37
C LYS A 188 3.67 -32.75 -0.13
N ASN A 189 4.48 -31.69 -0.03
CA ASN A 189 4.46 -30.74 1.07
C ASN A 189 3.92 -29.37 0.61
N ARG A 190 2.81 -28.92 1.24
CA ARG A 190 2.17 -27.63 0.95
C ARG A 190 3.13 -26.47 1.28
N GLY A 191 3.58 -25.75 0.27
CA GLY A 191 4.13 -24.40 0.43
C GLY A 191 3.04 -23.45 0.94
N ARG A 192 3.25 -22.85 2.12
CA ARG A 192 2.28 -21.93 2.74
C ARG A 192 2.22 -20.62 1.96
N SER A 193 1.04 -20.23 1.50
CA SER A 193 0.76 -18.86 1.07
C SER A 193 0.60 -17.97 2.29
N THR A 194 1.47 -16.97 2.41
CA THR A 194 1.37 -15.91 3.41
C THR A 194 0.44 -14.80 2.91
N SER A 195 -0.60 -14.52 3.68
CA SER A 195 -1.15 -13.17 3.77
C SER A 195 -1.59 -12.94 5.22
N HIS A 196 -0.96 -11.94 5.86
CA HIS A 196 -1.28 -11.39 7.18
C HIS A 196 -1.63 -12.39 8.30
N GLY A 197 -0.66 -13.14 8.85
CA GLY A 197 -0.73 -13.74 10.21
C GLY A 197 -1.92 -14.65 10.58
N LYS A 198 -2.88 -14.87 9.67
CA LYS A 198 -4.16 -15.56 9.89
C LYS A 198 -4.48 -16.58 8.79
N GLY A 199 -3.63 -16.66 7.77
CA GLY A 199 -3.47 -17.82 6.88
C GLY A 199 -4.76 -18.46 6.34
N CYS A 200 -4.72 -19.78 6.17
CA CYS A 200 -5.85 -20.61 5.72
C CYS A 200 -7.10 -20.53 6.61
N ILE A 201 -6.96 -20.11 7.86
CA ILE A 201 -8.04 -20.03 8.86
C ILE A 201 -9.01 -18.89 8.48
N ASP A 202 -8.51 -17.74 8.03
CA ASP A 202 -9.35 -16.65 7.51
C ASP A 202 -10.12 -17.06 6.25
N GLY A 203 -9.51 -17.90 5.40
CA GLY A 203 -10.16 -18.45 4.21
C GLY A 203 -11.35 -19.35 4.55
N ILE A 204 -11.20 -20.19 5.58
CA ILE A 204 -12.27 -21.05 6.09
C ILE A 204 -13.39 -20.19 6.70
N GLY A 205 -13.04 -19.24 7.57
CA GLY A 205 -14.01 -18.32 8.18
C GLY A 205 -14.78 -17.49 7.14
N GLY A 206 -14.10 -17.00 6.10
CA GLY A 206 -14.74 -16.30 4.99
C GLY A 206 -15.67 -17.19 4.16
N THR A 207 -15.34 -18.47 4.00
CA THR A 207 -16.17 -19.45 3.29
C THR A 207 -17.45 -19.76 4.06
N ILE A 208 -17.36 -20.00 5.36
CA ILE A 208 -18.51 -20.25 6.23
C ILE A 208 -19.47 -19.06 6.22
N LYS A 209 -18.94 -17.83 6.42
CA LYS A 209 -19.75 -16.60 6.37
C LYS A 209 -20.47 -16.43 5.04
N ARG A 210 -19.80 -16.72 3.92
CA ARG A 210 -20.40 -16.64 2.58
C ARG A 210 -21.55 -17.64 2.41
N ARG A 211 -21.37 -18.88 2.85
CA ARG A 211 -22.38 -19.94 2.75
C ARG A 211 -23.64 -19.61 3.55
N VAL A 212 -23.48 -19.13 4.78
CA VAL A 212 -24.61 -18.68 5.61
C VAL A 212 -25.31 -17.48 4.96
N LEU A 213 -24.56 -16.53 4.40
CA LEU A 213 -25.12 -15.37 3.68
C LEU A 213 -25.89 -15.77 2.40
N GLU A 214 -25.45 -16.78 1.66
CA GLU A 214 -26.16 -17.32 0.49
C GLU A 214 -27.54 -17.87 0.89
N VAL A 215 -27.59 -18.63 1.98
CA VAL A 215 -28.85 -19.21 2.51
C VAL A 215 -29.77 -18.12 3.08
N SER A 216 -29.20 -17.09 3.71
CA SER A 216 -29.97 -15.94 4.19
C SER A 216 -30.55 -15.08 3.07
N ARG A 217 -29.79 -14.84 2.01
CA ARG A 217 -30.30 -14.17 0.80
C ARG A 217 -31.40 -14.96 0.10
N ALA A 218 -31.36 -16.29 0.19
CA ALA A 218 -32.43 -17.16 -0.28
C ALA A 218 -33.66 -17.19 0.66
N ARG A 219 -33.67 -16.39 1.73
CA ARG A 219 -34.70 -16.33 2.78
C ARG A 219 -34.96 -17.67 3.49
N LYS A 220 -33.93 -18.53 3.55
CA LYS A 220 -34.02 -19.87 4.17
C LYS A 220 -33.52 -19.90 5.62
N ALA A 221 -32.74 -18.92 6.04
CA ALA A 221 -32.27 -18.74 7.42
C ALA A 221 -31.96 -17.25 7.66
N ASP A 222 -32.30 -16.68 8.81
CA ASP A 222 -31.99 -15.29 9.15
C ASP A 222 -31.40 -15.22 10.56
N PRO A 223 -30.13 -15.64 10.75
CA PRO A 223 -29.53 -15.67 12.07
C PRO A 223 -29.32 -14.24 12.59
N ARG A 224 -29.97 -13.92 13.70
CA ARG A 224 -29.89 -12.62 14.38
C ARG A 224 -28.97 -12.65 15.58
N THR A 225 -28.73 -13.84 16.14
CA THR A 225 -27.77 -14.06 17.23
C THR A 225 -26.55 -14.87 16.76
N LEU A 226 -25.44 -14.77 17.50
CA LEU A 226 -24.23 -15.54 17.19
C LEU A 226 -24.44 -17.05 17.34
N LEU A 227 -25.29 -17.45 18.29
CA LEU A 227 -25.67 -18.85 18.50
C LEU A 227 -26.48 -19.39 17.32
N GLU A 228 -27.46 -18.62 16.82
CA GLU A 228 -28.22 -18.97 15.61
C GLU A 228 -27.30 -19.08 14.40
N PHE A 229 -26.38 -18.12 14.23
CA PHE A 229 -25.39 -18.18 13.16
C PHE A 229 -24.54 -19.45 13.23
N ALA A 230 -24.07 -19.83 14.41
CA ALA A 230 -23.26 -21.04 14.59
C ALA A 230 -24.07 -22.31 14.30
N ASN A 231 -25.33 -22.37 14.72
CA ASN A 231 -26.21 -23.51 14.45
C ASN A 231 -26.55 -23.65 12.96
N ASP A 232 -26.80 -22.54 12.27
CA ASP A 232 -27.03 -22.53 10.83
C ASP A 232 -25.74 -22.90 10.06
N ALA A 233 -24.60 -22.38 10.50
CA ALA A 233 -23.31 -22.71 9.93
C ALA A 233 -22.99 -24.21 10.06
N LYS A 234 -23.28 -24.84 11.21
CA LYS A 234 -23.15 -26.30 11.42
C LYS A 234 -24.00 -27.11 10.43
N LYS A 235 -25.24 -26.67 10.20
CA LYS A 235 -26.16 -27.33 9.26
C LYS A 235 -25.70 -27.20 7.80
N ILE A 236 -25.18 -26.02 7.43
CA ILE A 236 -24.81 -25.70 6.04
C ILE A 236 -23.43 -26.27 5.68
N CYS A 237 -22.49 -26.25 6.63
CA CYS A 237 -21.10 -26.64 6.42
C CYS A 237 -20.79 -28.00 7.07
N THR A 238 -21.38 -29.07 6.57
CA THR A 238 -21.26 -30.43 7.14
C THR A 238 -19.83 -31.00 7.19
N GLY A 239 -18.92 -30.48 6.37
CA GLY A 239 -17.51 -30.88 6.35
C GLY A 239 -16.61 -30.13 7.34
N ILE A 240 -17.17 -29.24 8.17
CA ILE A 240 -16.40 -28.41 9.12
C ILE A 240 -17.03 -28.54 10.51
N ASN A 241 -16.23 -28.96 11.49
CA ASN A 241 -16.66 -28.95 12.89
C ASN A 241 -16.62 -27.52 13.42
N ILE A 242 -17.77 -26.94 13.72
CA ILE A 242 -17.91 -25.57 14.22
C ILE A 242 -18.30 -25.66 15.69
N LEU A 243 -17.47 -25.12 16.58
CA LEU A 243 -17.78 -25.01 18.00
C LEU A 243 -18.23 -23.58 18.30
N TYR A 244 -19.25 -23.44 19.13
CA TYR A 244 -19.71 -22.15 19.65
C TYR A 244 -19.42 -22.13 21.13
N GLU A 245 -18.66 -21.12 21.56
CA GLU A 245 -18.35 -20.87 22.96
C GLU A 245 -19.10 -19.61 23.38
N SER A 246 -19.73 -19.61 24.56
CA SER A 246 -20.38 -18.42 25.06
C SER A 246 -19.36 -17.39 25.54
N GLU A 247 -19.79 -16.13 25.65
CA GLU A 247 -18.97 -15.05 26.20
C GLU A 247 -18.56 -15.34 27.66
N GLU A 248 -19.49 -15.84 28.47
CA GLU A 248 -19.24 -16.26 29.86
C GLU A 248 -18.14 -17.33 29.95
N GLN A 249 -18.18 -18.35 29.08
CA GLN A 249 -17.15 -19.38 29.06
C GLN A 249 -15.80 -18.83 28.58
N THR A 250 -15.82 -17.91 27.62
CA THR A 250 -14.61 -17.24 27.12
C THR A 250 -13.94 -16.43 28.23
N GLU A 251 -14.72 -15.74 29.08
CA GLU A 251 -14.20 -14.99 30.23
C GLU A 251 -13.58 -15.91 31.29
N VAL A 252 -14.22 -17.04 31.60
CA VAL A 252 -13.67 -18.04 32.53
C VAL A 252 -12.34 -18.60 32.01
N VAL A 253 -12.28 -18.96 30.73
CA VAL A 253 -11.05 -19.45 30.10
C VAL A 253 -9.99 -18.35 30.08
N LYS A 254 -10.36 -17.11 29.77
CA LYS A 254 -9.43 -15.98 29.77
C LYS A 254 -8.84 -15.73 31.14
N ALA A 255 -9.65 -15.74 32.21
CA ALA A 255 -9.16 -15.58 33.57
C ALA A 255 -8.14 -16.66 33.95
N LYS A 256 -8.43 -17.93 33.61
CA LYS A 256 -7.51 -19.04 33.82
C LYS A 256 -6.22 -18.91 33.00
N LEU A 257 -6.31 -18.44 31.75
CA LEU A 257 -5.14 -18.20 30.90
C LEU A 257 -4.26 -17.06 31.44
N GLU A 258 -4.86 -15.98 31.95
CA GLU A 258 -4.12 -14.87 32.57
C GLU A 258 -3.40 -15.31 33.85
N GLU A 259 -4.01 -16.15 34.68
CA GLU A 259 -3.34 -16.76 35.84
C GLU A 259 -2.13 -17.61 35.43
N MET A 260 -2.25 -18.39 34.35
CA MET A 260 -1.14 -19.18 33.82
C MET A 260 -0.06 -18.32 33.14
N TRP A 261 -0.41 -17.10 32.71
CA TRP A 261 0.52 -16.16 32.07
C TRP A 261 1.44 -15.45 33.08
N VAL A 262 1.28 -15.74 34.37
CA VAL A 262 2.18 -15.33 35.45
C VAL A 262 3.07 -16.51 35.84
N THR A 263 4.35 -16.45 35.51
CA THR A 263 5.34 -17.47 35.94
C THR A 263 6.35 -16.83 36.89
N ASN A 264 6.66 -17.46 38.03
CA ASN A 264 7.63 -16.98 39.02
C ASN A 264 7.42 -15.52 39.49
N SER A 265 6.16 -15.12 39.72
CA SER A 265 5.80 -13.75 40.14
C SER A 265 6.21 -12.64 39.16
N GLN A 266 6.49 -12.97 37.89
CA GLN A 266 6.72 -12.01 36.82
C GLN A 266 5.63 -12.14 35.75
N GLU A 267 5.04 -10.99 35.43
CA GLU A 267 4.06 -10.83 34.35
C GLU A 267 4.79 -10.88 32.99
N ILE A 268 4.49 -11.89 32.16
CA ILE A 268 5.08 -11.98 30.82
C ILE A 268 4.35 -10.99 29.90
N LYS A 269 4.96 -9.83 29.68
CA LYS A 269 4.42 -8.75 28.82
C LYS A 269 4.49 -9.11 27.33
N GLY A 270 3.57 -9.98 26.92
CA GLY A 270 3.28 -10.30 25.53
C GLY A 270 4.16 -11.40 24.92
N MET A 271 3.58 -12.10 23.95
CA MET A 271 4.26 -13.12 23.16
C MET A 271 5.40 -12.48 22.35
N PRO A 272 6.66 -12.90 22.51
CA PRO A 272 7.74 -12.33 21.73
C PRO A 272 7.53 -12.65 20.25
N GLY A 273 7.76 -11.64 19.40
CA GLY A 273 7.65 -11.81 17.96
C GLY A 273 8.52 -12.95 17.46
N THR A 274 8.02 -13.72 16.48
CA THR A 274 8.65 -14.92 15.90
C THR A 274 10.09 -14.72 15.41
N LYS A 275 10.50 -13.47 15.16
CA LYS A 275 11.88 -13.12 14.76
C LYS A 275 12.91 -13.15 15.90
N LYS A 276 12.46 -13.20 17.16
CA LYS A 276 13.34 -13.19 18.35
C LYS A 276 13.57 -14.58 18.95
N ALA A 277 12.71 -15.56 18.65
CA ALA A 277 12.83 -16.93 19.15
C ALA A 277 13.82 -17.73 18.30
N HIS A 278 14.82 -18.34 18.93
CA HIS A 278 15.85 -19.12 18.22
C HIS A 278 15.43 -20.57 17.96
N CYS A 279 14.66 -21.18 18.86
CA CYS A 279 14.15 -22.53 18.70
C CYS A 279 12.86 -22.72 19.50
N PHE A 280 12.02 -23.65 19.04
CA PHE A 280 10.86 -24.16 19.78
C PHE A 280 11.12 -25.62 20.13
N ARG A 281 10.91 -26.02 21.39
CA ARG A 281 10.93 -27.42 21.80
C ARG A 281 9.54 -27.82 22.28
N SER A 282 9.05 -28.93 21.72
CA SER A 282 7.86 -29.61 22.24
C SER A 282 8.25 -30.30 23.55
N TYR A 283 7.49 -30.04 24.61
CA TYR A 283 7.53 -30.82 25.84
C TYR A 283 6.21 -31.58 25.98
N GLU A 284 6.21 -32.71 26.67
CA GLU A 284 5.01 -33.53 26.84
C GLU A 284 3.88 -32.69 27.45
N SER A 285 2.64 -32.97 27.02
CA SER A 285 1.40 -32.29 27.45
C SER A 285 1.09 -30.93 26.81
N GLY A 286 1.54 -30.67 25.56
CA GLY A 286 1.13 -29.47 24.80
C GLY A 286 1.87 -28.18 25.15
N ILE A 287 2.91 -28.27 25.98
CA ILE A 287 3.73 -27.13 26.41
C ILE A 287 4.86 -26.92 25.37
N VAL A 288 5.03 -25.68 24.89
CA VAL A 288 6.07 -25.33 23.91
C VAL A 288 7.01 -24.28 24.46
N PHE A 289 8.25 -24.68 24.74
CA PHE A 289 9.27 -23.74 25.19
C PHE A 289 9.93 -23.02 24.01
N TYR A 290 10.28 -21.75 24.21
CA TYR A 290 11.16 -21.03 23.30
C TYR A 290 12.37 -20.42 24.04
N SER A 291 13.51 -20.36 23.34
CA SER A 291 14.75 -19.77 23.88
C SER A 291 15.04 -18.42 23.20
N LEU A 292 15.38 -17.41 24.01
CA LEU A 292 15.82 -16.08 23.57
C LEU A 292 17.34 -15.98 23.74
N ALA A 293 18.02 -15.22 22.87
CA ALA A 293 19.49 -15.09 22.86
C ALA A 293 20.13 -14.72 24.21
N SER A 294 19.37 -14.06 25.10
CA SER A 294 19.85 -13.51 26.37
C SER A 294 19.31 -14.20 27.62
N VAL A 295 18.35 -15.12 27.51
CA VAL A 295 17.71 -15.78 28.66
C VAL A 295 17.49 -17.25 28.33
N LYS A 296 18.01 -18.15 29.18
CA LYS A 296 18.10 -19.58 28.86
C LYS A 296 16.75 -20.22 28.56
N GLU A 297 15.67 -19.90 29.26
CA GLU A 297 14.33 -20.46 28.98
C GLU A 297 13.22 -19.49 29.39
N VAL A 298 12.19 -19.33 28.54
CA VAL A 298 10.91 -18.69 28.90
C VAL A 298 9.76 -19.54 28.36
N LEU A 299 8.75 -19.75 29.20
CA LEU A 299 7.63 -20.66 28.98
C LEU A 299 6.63 -20.07 27.97
N CYS A 300 6.08 -20.89 27.07
CA CYS A 300 4.86 -20.59 26.33
C CYS A 300 3.94 -21.81 26.39
N LEU A 301 2.72 -21.64 26.87
CA LEU A 301 1.66 -22.64 26.76
C LEU A 301 0.85 -22.31 25.49
N ILE A 302 0.52 -23.32 24.67
CA ILE A 302 -0.55 -23.24 23.66
C ILE A 302 -1.76 -23.94 24.26
#